data_AF-A0A819EQB1-F1
#
_entry.id   AF-A0A819EQB1-F1
#
_cell.length_a   1.000
_cell.length_b   1.000
_cell.length_c   1.000
_cell.angle_alpha   90.00
_cell.angle_beta   90.00
_cell.angle_gamma   90.00
#
_symmetry.space_group_name_H-M   'P 1'
#
loop_
_entity.id
_entity.type
_entity.pdbx_description
1 polymer ?
#
loop_
_entity_poly.entity_id
_entity_poly.type
_entity_poly.pdbx_seq_one_letter_code
_entity_poly.pdbx_strand_id
1 'polypeptide(L)'
;MSSSTSIKMQKLGVRFRPPTIYLFYTDVSTGKLRRRTVVLDDFTKDSDITDYANELHDDKTTKKRNLFRYVPLRRLERLLFVVKEGLTANISKNDIEKKLRKFDELDINEDLNKLDDGTLKHKKLIMNETFEKNRVDPSSKNFVYDVVVDFEPTPGEKQTSEWDSADEIEEDIKQDDDDFEEDDDDFK
;
A
#
# COMPACT_ATOMS: atom_id res chain seq x y z
N MET A 1 33.72 6.97 12.59
CA MET A 1 33.44 6.96 11.13
C MET A 1 32.31 5.99 10.86
N SER A 2 31.11 6.50 10.54
CA SER A 2 29.95 5.66 10.20
C SER A 2 30.04 5.31 8.72
N SER A 3 30.49 4.09 8.39
CA SER A 3 30.53 3.61 7.02
C SER A 3 29.08 3.45 6.52
N SER A 4 28.64 4.34 5.63
CA SER A 4 27.41 4.18 4.85
C SER A 4 27.49 2.84 4.11
N THR A 5 26.80 1.83 4.64
CA THR A 5 26.94 0.45 4.13
C THR A 5 26.03 0.31 2.93
N SER A 6 26.59 0.39 1.71
CA SER A 6 25.88 0.09 0.47
C SER A 6 25.77 -1.43 0.31
N ILE A 7 24.54 -1.92 0.25
CA ILE A 7 24.25 -3.36 0.26
C ILE A 7 23.33 -3.71 -0.91
N LYS A 8 23.63 -4.82 -1.58
CA LYS A 8 22.76 -5.42 -2.59
C LYS A 8 22.12 -6.69 -2.03
N MET A 9 20.79 -6.69 -1.91
CA MET A 9 20.02 -7.86 -1.50
C MET A 9 20.11 -8.95 -2.57
N GLN A 10 20.28 -10.21 -2.16
CA GLN A 10 20.27 -11.35 -3.08
C GLN A 10 19.11 -12.30 -2.83
N LYS A 11 19.05 -12.91 -1.65
CA LYS A 11 18.08 -13.97 -1.34
C LYS A 11 17.58 -13.85 0.09
N LEU A 12 16.34 -14.27 0.28
CA LEU A 12 15.71 -14.46 1.58
C LEU A 12 15.42 -15.94 1.78
N GLY A 13 15.49 -16.39 3.03
CA GLY A 13 15.13 -17.74 3.41
C GLY A 13 14.49 -17.75 4.78
N VAL A 14 13.73 -18.81 5.07
CA VAL A 14 13.06 -19.00 6.34
C VAL A 14 13.29 -20.41 6.87
N ARG A 15 13.28 -20.51 8.19
CA ARG A 15 13.20 -21.76 8.95
C ARG A 15 12.02 -21.64 9.91
N PHE A 16 11.27 -22.73 10.06
CA PHE A 16 10.05 -22.74 10.90
C PHE A 16 10.32 -23.06 12.37
N ARG A 17 11.33 -23.87 12.70
CA ARG A 17 11.64 -24.26 14.09
C ARG A 17 13.15 -24.15 14.40
N PRO A 18 13.59 -23.24 15.28
CA PRO A 18 12.84 -22.04 15.70
C PRO A 18 12.59 -21.09 14.52
N PRO A 19 11.54 -20.25 14.56
CA PRO A 19 11.22 -19.30 13.48
C PRO A 19 12.41 -18.36 13.26
N THR A 20 12.94 -18.34 12.04
CA THR A 20 14.17 -17.60 11.73
C THR A 20 14.19 -17.16 10.28
N ILE A 21 14.59 -15.91 10.06
CA ILE A 21 14.82 -15.33 8.73
C ILE A 21 16.32 -15.30 8.44
N TYR A 22 16.68 -15.80 7.26
CA TYR A 22 18.01 -15.68 6.68
C TYR A 22 18.00 -14.63 5.58
N LEU A 23 18.85 -13.61 5.71
CA LEU A 23 19.06 -12.59 4.71
C LEU A 23 20.45 -12.73 4.08
N PHE A 24 20.49 -13.02 2.79
CA PHE A 24 21.72 -13.10 2.00
C PHE A 24 21.90 -11.83 1.19
N TYR A 25 23.07 -11.20 1.33
CA TYR A 25 23.37 -9.93 0.69
C TYR A 25 24.83 -9.85 0.28
N THR A 26 25.10 -9.08 -0.77
CA THR A 26 26.46 -8.69 -1.16
C THR A 26 26.74 -7.31 -0.59
N ASP A 27 27.82 -7.20 0.18
CA ASP A 27 28.34 -5.91 0.62
C ASP A 27 29.08 -5.27 -0.56
N VAL A 28 28.57 -4.15 -1.06
CA VAL A 28 29.09 -3.51 -2.28
C VAL A 28 30.51 -2.99 -2.07
N SER A 29 30.86 -2.60 -0.84
CA SER A 29 32.20 -2.11 -0.51
C SER A 29 33.27 -3.21 -0.52
N THR A 30 32.89 -4.43 -0.16
CA THR A 30 33.85 -5.56 -0.06
C THR A 30 33.69 -6.59 -1.16
N GLY A 31 32.59 -6.55 -1.93
CA GLY A 31 32.21 -7.56 -2.91
C GLY A 31 31.85 -8.92 -2.31
N LYS A 32 31.89 -9.07 -0.97
CA LYS A 32 31.70 -10.36 -0.31
C LYS A 32 30.22 -10.66 -0.09
N LEU A 33 29.84 -11.92 -0.34
CA LEU A 33 28.54 -12.45 0.06
C LEU A 33 28.51 -12.64 1.57
N ARG A 34 27.49 -12.11 2.23
CA ARG A 34 27.25 -12.21 3.66
C ARG A 34 25.86 -12.76 3.91
N ARG A 35 25.70 -13.38 5.08
CA ARG A 35 24.41 -13.86 5.59
C ARG A 35 24.16 -13.22 6.94
N ARG A 36 22.96 -12.68 7.13
CA ARG A 36 22.44 -12.29 8.43
C ARG A 36 21.34 -13.26 8.83
N THR A 37 21.34 -13.66 10.09
CA THR A 37 20.34 -14.54 10.68
C THR A 37 19.61 -13.73 11.74
N VAL A 38 18.28 -13.70 11.67
CA VAL A 38 17.43 -13.06 12.67
C VAL A 38 16.40 -14.07 13.13
N VAL A 39 16.40 -14.36 14.42
CA VAL A 39 15.43 -15.26 15.05
C VAL A 39 14.21 -14.43 15.41
N LEU A 40 13.01 -14.98 15.19
CA LEU A 40 11.76 -14.30 15.45
C LEU A 40 11.17 -14.82 16.76
N ASP A 41 11.80 -14.47 17.89
CA ASP A 41 11.45 -15.05 19.19
C ASP A 41 10.02 -14.67 19.61
N ASP A 42 9.57 -13.47 19.26
CA ASP A 42 8.24 -12.95 19.60
C ASP A 42 7.17 -13.24 18.52
N PHE A 43 7.54 -13.93 17.42
CA PHE A 43 6.63 -14.23 16.32
C PHE A 43 5.89 -15.54 16.52
N THR A 44 4.58 -15.44 16.75
CA THR A 44 3.70 -16.58 17.01
C THR A 44 2.70 -16.78 15.87
N LYS A 45 1.96 -17.90 15.89
CA LYS A 45 0.89 -18.20 14.92
C LYS A 45 -0.27 -17.19 14.93
N ASP A 46 -0.40 -16.39 15.98
CA ASP A 46 -1.50 -15.44 16.15
C ASP A 46 -1.06 -13.99 15.89
N SER A 47 0.24 -13.78 15.65
CA SER A 47 0.79 -12.45 15.35
C SER A 47 0.25 -11.86 14.04
N ASP A 48 0.06 -10.55 14.04
CA ASP A 48 -0.27 -9.79 12.83
C ASP A 48 0.96 -9.71 11.93
N ILE A 49 0.80 -10.10 10.66
CA ILE A 49 1.89 -10.19 9.70
C ILE A 49 2.37 -8.80 9.29
N THR A 50 1.45 -7.87 9.08
CA THR A 50 1.72 -6.55 8.55
C THR A 50 2.38 -5.68 9.61
N ASP A 51 1.84 -5.69 10.83
CA ASP A 51 2.43 -4.90 11.91
C ASP A 51 3.82 -5.42 12.29
N TYR A 52 4.03 -6.74 12.32
CA TYR A 52 5.36 -7.32 12.55
C TYR A 52 6.33 -7.05 11.41
N ALA A 53 5.86 -7.01 10.15
CA ALA A 53 6.69 -6.63 9.00
C ALA A 53 7.16 -5.18 9.12
N ASN A 54 6.27 -4.26 9.51
CA ASN A 54 6.60 -2.86 9.74
C ASN A 54 7.60 -2.70 10.88
N GLU A 55 7.37 -3.40 12.00
CA GLU A 55 8.29 -3.42 13.13
C GLU A 55 9.67 -3.88 12.67
N LEU A 56 9.78 -5.01 11.97
CA LEU A 56 11.07 -5.54 11.51
C LEU A 56 11.76 -4.63 10.47
N HIS A 57 10.98 -3.94 9.64
CA HIS A 57 11.48 -2.99 8.66
C HIS A 57 12.02 -1.71 9.31
N ASP A 58 11.34 -1.22 10.34
CA ASP A 58 11.67 0.04 11.03
C ASP A 58 12.54 -0.18 12.26
N ASP A 59 12.73 -1.43 12.68
CA ASP A 59 13.33 -1.80 13.95
C ASP A 59 14.63 -1.04 14.20
N LYS A 60 14.56 -0.16 15.20
CA LYS A 60 15.69 0.62 15.71
C LYS A 60 16.44 -0.12 16.81
N THR A 61 15.82 -1.16 17.39
CA THR A 61 16.31 -1.89 18.56
C THR A 61 17.45 -2.84 18.21
N THR A 62 17.46 -3.42 17.00
CA THR A 62 18.60 -4.21 16.53
C THR A 62 19.81 -3.33 16.24
N LYS A 63 20.55 -3.07 17.32
CA LYS A 63 21.76 -2.27 17.43
C LYS A 63 22.60 -2.30 16.15
N LYS A 64 22.65 -1.12 15.51
CA LYS A 64 23.65 -0.60 14.55
C LYS A 64 23.45 -0.81 13.05
N ARG A 65 22.67 -1.74 12.51
CA ARG A 65 22.36 -1.80 11.06
C ARG A 65 21.07 -2.58 10.79
N ASN A 66 19.90 -1.95 10.76
CA ASN A 66 18.71 -2.64 10.26
C ASN A 66 18.89 -2.89 8.75
N LEU A 67 19.06 -4.16 8.35
CA LEU A 67 19.23 -4.54 6.95
C LEU A 67 17.89 -4.81 6.26
N PHE A 68 16.81 -5.02 7.02
CA PHE A 68 15.48 -5.27 6.47
C PHE A 68 14.86 -4.00 5.88
N ARG A 69 15.35 -2.81 6.24
CA ARG A 69 15.03 -1.55 5.55
C ARG A 69 15.34 -1.58 4.04
N TYR A 70 16.25 -2.44 3.59
CA TYR A 70 16.55 -2.60 2.15
C TYR A 70 15.67 -3.67 1.47
N VAL A 71 14.82 -4.36 2.22
CA VAL A 71 13.89 -5.36 1.72
C VAL A 71 12.53 -4.68 1.51
N PRO A 72 11.92 -4.78 0.31
CA PRO A 72 10.57 -4.27 0.11
C PRO A 72 9.61 -4.89 1.11
N LEU A 73 8.78 -4.07 1.76
CA LEU A 73 7.87 -4.50 2.83
C LEU A 73 7.01 -5.71 2.40
N ARG A 74 6.55 -5.74 1.14
CA ARG A 74 5.78 -6.87 0.58
C ARG A 74 6.51 -8.19 0.69
N ARG A 75 7.80 -8.18 0.37
CA ARG A 75 8.62 -9.39 0.40
C ARG A 75 8.75 -9.89 1.82
N LEU A 76 8.75 -8.99 2.80
CA LEU A 76 8.79 -9.33 4.22
C LEU A 76 7.46 -9.90 4.70
N GLU A 77 6.33 -9.28 4.35
CA GLU A 77 4.98 -9.81 4.68
C GLU A 77 4.78 -11.22 4.10
N ARG A 78 5.14 -11.43 2.84
CA ARG A 78 5.07 -12.76 2.20
C ARG A 78 5.94 -13.78 2.92
N LEU A 79 7.11 -13.36 3.40
CA LEU A 79 8.03 -14.22 4.12
C LEU A 79 7.46 -14.62 5.48
N LEU A 80 6.90 -13.65 6.22
CA LEU A 80 6.26 -13.85 7.51
C LEU A 80 4.98 -14.69 7.40
N PHE A 81 4.19 -14.51 6.33
CA PHE A 81 3.06 -15.38 6.00
C PHE A 81 3.51 -16.84 5.87
N VAL A 82 4.58 -17.09 5.11
CA VAL A 82 5.15 -18.44 4.97
C VAL A 82 5.61 -19.02 6.31
N VAL A 83 6.20 -18.20 7.19
CA VAL A 83 6.58 -18.64 8.55
C VAL A 83 5.34 -18.98 9.36
N LYS A 84 4.32 -18.13 9.37
CA LYS A 84 3.06 -18.32 10.12
C LYS A 84 2.36 -19.61 9.70
N GLU A 85 2.23 -19.85 8.40
CA GLU A 85 1.66 -21.10 7.85
C GLU A 85 2.50 -22.33 8.22
N GLY A 86 3.83 -22.21 8.16
CA GLY A 86 4.75 -23.28 8.56
C GLY A 86 4.79 -23.57 10.07
N LEU A 87 4.40 -22.61 10.91
CA LEU A 87 4.24 -22.79 12.36
C LEU A 87 2.90 -23.45 12.71
N THR A 88 1.83 -23.08 12.00
CA THR A 88 0.45 -23.47 12.34
C THR A 88 0.13 -24.91 11.97
N ALA A 89 0.69 -25.43 10.88
CA ALA A 89 0.41 -26.79 10.44
C ALA A 89 1.58 -27.43 9.67
N ASN A 90 1.63 -28.77 9.65
CA ASN A 90 2.57 -29.54 8.83
C ASN A 90 2.10 -29.56 7.35
N ILE A 91 1.87 -28.38 6.79
CA ILE A 91 1.37 -28.20 5.42
C ILE A 91 2.51 -28.43 4.44
N SER A 92 2.21 -29.06 3.30
CA SER A 92 3.18 -29.23 2.21
C SER A 92 3.57 -27.88 1.61
N LYS A 93 4.79 -27.78 1.08
CA LYS A 93 5.29 -26.54 0.44
C LYS A 93 4.34 -26.02 -0.64
N ASN A 94 3.72 -26.92 -1.41
CA ASN A 94 2.82 -26.56 -2.50
C ASN A 94 1.54 -25.89 -2.00
N ASP A 95 1.03 -26.29 -0.84
CA ASP A 95 -0.21 -25.74 -0.30
C ASP A 95 0.03 -24.38 0.36
N ILE A 96 1.21 -24.19 0.98
CA ILE A 96 1.67 -22.85 1.42
C ILE A 96 1.77 -21.91 0.22
N GLU A 97 2.32 -22.39 -0.90
CA GLU A 97 2.41 -21.58 -2.13
C GLU A 97 1.04 -21.21 -2.69
N LYS A 98 0.07 -22.14 -2.71
CA LYS A 98 -1.31 -21.84 -3.11
C LYS A 98 -1.96 -20.79 -2.20
N LYS A 99 -1.79 -20.92 -0.89
CA LYS A 99 -2.30 -19.93 0.07
C LYS A 99 -1.64 -18.56 -0.12
N LEU A 100 -0.33 -18.53 -0.37
CA LEU A 100 0.41 -17.30 -0.61
C LEU A 100 -0.06 -16.60 -1.90
N ARG A 101 -0.38 -17.36 -2.95
CA ARG A 101 -0.95 -16.81 -4.19
C ARG A 101 -2.29 -16.13 -3.93
N LYS A 102 -3.18 -16.80 -3.19
CA LYS A 102 -4.46 -16.21 -2.76
C LYS A 102 -4.30 -14.97 -1.89
N PHE A 103 -3.29 -14.96 -1.02
CA PHE A 103 -2.98 -13.79 -0.19
C PHE A 103 -2.53 -12.58 -1.03
N ASP A 104 -1.82 -12.82 -2.14
CA ASP A 104 -1.35 -11.79 -3.08
C ASP A 104 -2.41 -11.40 -4.14
N GLU A 105 -3.58 -12.03 -4.17
CA GLU A 105 -4.64 -11.77 -5.18
C GLU A 105 -5.45 -10.51 -4.82
N LEU A 106 -5.74 -9.68 -5.83
CA LEU A 106 -6.62 -8.51 -5.72
C LEU A 106 -7.92 -8.79 -6.45
N ASP A 107 -9.04 -8.69 -5.76
CA ASP A 107 -10.38 -8.73 -6.36
C ASP A 107 -10.88 -7.29 -6.58
N ILE A 108 -11.35 -7.01 -7.80
CA ILE A 108 -11.80 -5.69 -8.22
C ILE A 108 -13.19 -5.38 -7.65
N ASN A 109 -14.01 -6.41 -7.39
CA ASN A 109 -15.39 -6.26 -6.95
C ASN A 109 -15.55 -6.31 -5.43
N GLU A 110 -14.43 -6.39 -4.70
CA GLU A 110 -14.46 -6.58 -3.26
C GLU A 110 -14.69 -5.26 -2.52
N ASP A 111 -15.59 -5.29 -1.55
CA ASP A 111 -15.90 -4.15 -0.71
C ASP A 111 -14.79 -3.93 0.34
N LEU A 112 -13.89 -2.99 0.03
CA LEU A 112 -12.74 -2.67 0.88
C LEU A 112 -13.13 -2.14 2.27
N ASN A 113 -14.36 -1.62 2.44
CA ASN A 113 -14.82 -1.08 3.73
C ASN A 113 -15.17 -2.18 4.75
N LYS A 114 -15.37 -3.42 4.29
CA LYS A 114 -15.68 -4.58 5.15
C LYS A 114 -14.44 -5.37 5.55
N LEU A 115 -13.27 -4.99 5.04
CA LEU A 115 -12.01 -5.68 5.30
C LEU A 115 -11.40 -5.30 6.64
N ASP A 116 -10.62 -6.23 7.17
CA ASP A 116 -9.77 -5.98 8.33
C ASP A 116 -8.58 -5.08 7.96
N ASP A 117 -8.17 -4.23 8.90
CA ASP A 117 -7.09 -3.25 8.71
C ASP A 117 -5.78 -3.88 8.21
N GLY A 118 -5.41 -5.06 8.72
CA GLY A 118 -4.19 -5.76 8.30
C GLY A 118 -4.27 -6.19 6.84
N THR A 119 -5.40 -6.76 6.44
CA THR A 119 -5.64 -7.17 5.05
C THR A 119 -5.70 -5.97 4.09
N LEU A 120 -6.27 -4.86 4.54
CA LEU A 120 -6.36 -3.62 3.77
C LEU A 120 -4.97 -3.01 3.54
N LYS A 121 -4.13 -2.96 4.57
CA LYS A 121 -2.72 -2.52 4.46
C LYS A 121 -1.94 -3.39 3.46
N HIS A 122 -2.11 -4.71 3.50
CA HIS A 122 -1.45 -5.62 2.55
C HIS A 122 -1.88 -5.34 1.10
N LYS A 123 -3.19 -5.22 0.84
CA LYS A 123 -3.71 -4.92 -0.50
C LYS A 123 -3.24 -3.58 -1.03
N LYS A 124 -3.24 -2.55 -0.18
CA LYS A 124 -2.68 -1.23 -0.50
C LYS A 124 -1.23 -1.35 -0.96
N LEU A 125 -0.46 -2.23 -0.33
CA LEU A 125 0.93 -2.44 -0.68
C LEU A 125 1.11 -3.12 -2.05
N ILE A 126 0.25 -4.08 -2.39
CA ILE A 126 0.21 -4.68 -3.73
C ILE A 126 -0.16 -3.63 -4.78
N MET A 127 -1.20 -2.83 -4.52
CA MET A 127 -1.64 -1.75 -5.40
C MET A 127 -0.54 -0.71 -5.63
N ASN A 128 0.21 -0.36 -4.58
CA ASN A 128 1.33 0.57 -4.71
C ASN A 128 2.45 0.00 -5.59
N GLU A 129 2.75 -1.30 -5.49
CA GLU A 129 3.77 -1.94 -6.34
C GLU A 129 3.34 -2.01 -7.81
N THR A 130 2.05 -2.28 -8.10
CA THR A 130 1.54 -2.27 -9.48
C THR A 130 1.51 -0.85 -10.05
N PHE A 131 1.14 0.13 -9.23
CA PHE A 131 1.18 1.54 -9.60
C PHE A 131 2.60 1.99 -9.97
N GLU A 132 3.60 1.78 -9.11
CA GLU A 132 4.98 2.21 -9.37
C GLU A 132 5.59 1.58 -10.62
N LYS A 133 5.17 0.36 -11.00
CA LYS A 133 5.61 -0.29 -12.24
C LYS A 133 4.97 0.31 -13.49
N ASN A 134 3.72 0.73 -13.38
CA ASN A 134 2.92 1.27 -14.50
C ASN A 134 2.98 2.80 -14.56
N ARG A 135 3.65 3.45 -13.60
CA ARG A 135 3.77 4.90 -13.55
C ARG A 135 4.54 5.39 -14.77
N VAL A 136 3.92 6.30 -15.52
CA VAL A 136 4.53 6.97 -16.66
C VAL A 136 5.05 8.32 -16.18
N ASP A 137 6.36 8.44 -16.05
CA ASP A 137 6.99 9.69 -15.60
C ASP A 137 7.04 10.71 -16.75
N PRO A 138 6.98 12.04 -16.49
CA PRO A 138 7.11 13.08 -17.52
C PRO A 138 8.40 13.05 -18.33
N SER A 139 9.45 12.44 -17.77
CA SER A 139 10.73 12.23 -18.45
C SER A 139 10.76 10.99 -19.34
N SER A 140 9.71 10.16 -19.29
CA SER A 140 9.60 8.96 -20.11
C SER A 140 9.15 9.30 -21.53
N LYS A 141 9.70 8.61 -22.52
CA LYS A 141 9.35 8.81 -23.95
C LYS A 141 7.87 8.51 -24.25
N ASN A 142 7.22 7.75 -23.38
CA ASN A 142 5.82 7.35 -23.50
C ASN A 142 4.86 8.36 -22.84
N PHE A 143 5.40 9.40 -22.20
CA PHE A 143 4.57 10.45 -21.61
C PHE A 143 4.02 11.34 -22.73
N VAL A 144 2.70 11.34 -22.86
CA VAL A 144 1.98 12.18 -23.80
C VAL A 144 1.19 13.18 -22.97
N TYR A 145 1.34 14.47 -23.27
CA TYR A 145 0.52 15.51 -22.66
C TYR A 145 -0.89 15.43 -23.26
N ASP A 146 -1.89 15.72 -22.43
CA ASP A 146 -3.29 15.85 -22.85
C ASP A 146 -3.81 14.62 -23.61
N VAL A 147 -3.57 13.42 -23.05
CA VAL A 147 -4.17 12.18 -23.58
C VAL A 147 -5.68 12.27 -23.43
N VAL A 148 -6.35 12.59 -24.54
CA VAL A 148 -7.81 12.47 -24.66
C VAL A 148 -8.11 11.01 -24.94
N VAL A 149 -8.78 10.35 -23.99
CA VAL A 149 -9.30 9.00 -24.16
C VAL A 149 -10.81 9.11 -24.28
N ASP A 150 -11.34 8.73 -25.43
CA ASP A 150 -12.78 8.56 -25.59
C ASP A 150 -13.18 7.26 -24.89
N PHE A 151 -13.79 7.38 -23.72
CA PHE A 151 -14.45 6.25 -23.07
C PHE A 151 -15.71 5.93 -23.87
N GLU A 152 -15.59 5.08 -24.88
CA GLU A 152 -16.76 4.55 -25.58
C GLU A 152 -17.66 3.89 -24.53
N PRO A 153 -18.90 4.38 -24.32
CA PRO A 153 -19.78 3.75 -23.37
C PRO A 153 -20.06 2.33 -23.84
N THR A 154 -19.82 1.34 -22.98
CA THR A 154 -20.34 -0.01 -23.18
C THR A 154 -21.83 0.12 -23.54
N PRO A 155 -22.34 -0.52 -24.62
CA PRO A 155 -23.72 -0.36 -25.03
C PRO A 155 -24.67 -0.77 -23.89
N GLY A 156 -25.25 0.21 -23.17
CA GLY A 156 -26.18 0.00 -22.05
C GLY A 156 -25.81 0.63 -20.70
N GLU A 157 -24.60 1.16 -20.50
CA GLU A 157 -24.16 1.70 -19.19
C GLU A 157 -23.81 3.20 -19.24
N LYS A 158 -24.64 4.02 -19.91
CA LYS A 158 -24.57 5.47 -19.68
C LYS A 158 -25.21 5.75 -18.31
N GLN A 159 -24.45 5.54 -17.23
CA GLN A 159 -24.88 5.90 -15.88
C GLN A 159 -25.03 7.42 -15.83
N THR A 160 -26.26 7.89 -15.64
CA THR A 160 -26.52 9.29 -15.29
C THR A 160 -26.11 9.43 -13.82
N SER A 161 -24.93 10.00 -13.58
CA SER A 161 -24.53 10.33 -12.21
C SER A 161 -25.54 11.34 -11.65
N GLU A 162 -26.11 11.06 -10.49
CA GLU A 162 -27.09 11.94 -9.83
C GLU A 162 -26.52 13.34 -9.53
N TRP A 163 -25.19 13.47 -9.53
CA TRP A 163 -24.45 14.73 -9.38
C TRP A 163 -24.65 15.73 -10.52
N ASP A 164 -25.04 15.27 -11.72
CA ASP A 164 -25.36 16.15 -12.85
C ASP A 164 -26.83 16.63 -12.84
N SER A 165 -27.61 16.23 -11.83
CA SER A 165 -28.99 16.71 -11.64
C SER A 165 -28.96 18.09 -10.99
N ALA A 166 -28.44 19.08 -11.73
CA ALA A 166 -28.57 20.48 -11.38
C ALA A 166 -29.95 21.00 -11.82
N ASP A 167 -31.01 20.45 -11.22
CA ASP A 167 -32.38 20.93 -11.34
C ASP A 167 -33.03 20.82 -9.94
N GLU A 168 -32.81 21.84 -9.11
CA GLU A 168 -33.61 22.29 -7.94
C GLU A 168 -32.70 22.99 -6.89
N ILE A 169 -32.08 24.10 -7.28
CA ILE A 169 -31.80 25.20 -6.33
C ILE A 169 -32.21 26.50 -7.02
N GLU A 170 -33.49 26.63 -7.34
CA GLU A 170 -34.14 27.91 -7.56
C GLU A 170 -35.35 27.97 -6.63
N GLU A 171 -35.63 29.16 -6.11
CA GLU A 171 -36.73 29.53 -5.20
C GLU A 171 -36.49 29.36 -3.68
N ASP A 172 -35.69 30.27 -3.11
CA ASP A 172 -36.10 30.99 -1.89
C ASP A 172 -35.25 32.24 -1.59
N ILE A 173 -35.05 33.10 -2.60
CA ILE A 173 -34.67 34.51 -2.33
C ILE A 173 -35.97 35.28 -2.22
N LYS A 174 -36.46 35.46 -0.98
CA LYS A 174 -37.53 36.41 -0.69
C LYS A 174 -37.04 37.81 -1.04
N GLN A 175 -37.64 38.41 -2.06
CA GLN A 175 -37.63 39.86 -2.25
C GLN A 175 -38.43 40.47 -1.10
N ASP A 176 -37.72 40.92 -0.07
CA ASP A 176 -38.26 41.90 0.87
C ASP A 176 -38.11 43.29 0.21
N ASP A 177 -39.04 43.61 -0.68
CA ASP A 177 -39.31 44.99 -1.09
C ASP A 177 -40.41 45.51 -0.17
N ASP A 178 -40.09 46.38 0.80
CA ASP A 178 -41.01 47.41 1.33
C ASP A 178 -40.28 48.43 2.23
N ASP A 179 -40.47 49.70 1.88
CA ASP A 179 -40.29 50.97 2.61
C ASP A 179 -38.88 51.47 3.01
N PHE A 180 -38.25 52.17 2.06
CA PHE A 180 -37.32 53.26 2.34
C PHE A 180 -38.08 54.59 2.23
N GLU A 181 -38.50 55.17 3.37
CA GLU A 181 -39.04 56.53 3.44
C GLU A 181 -37.95 57.54 3.07
N GLU A 182 -38.16 58.30 2.00
CA GLU A 182 -37.36 59.49 1.67
C GLU A 182 -37.81 60.65 2.57
N ASP A 183 -37.06 60.89 3.65
CA ASP A 183 -37.14 62.16 4.38
C ASP A 183 -36.47 63.27 3.53
N ASP A 184 -37.30 64.10 2.92
CA ASP A 184 -36.94 65.37 2.30
C ASP A 184 -36.40 66.35 3.36
N ASP A 185 -35.10 66.30 3.64
CA ASP A 185 -34.41 67.35 4.40
C ASP A 185 -34.03 68.52 3.48
N ASP A 186 -34.97 69.47 3.44
CA ASP A 186 -34.90 70.79 2.81
C ASP A 186 -33.81 71.66 3.49
N PHE A 187 -32.58 71.66 2.97
CA PHE A 187 -31.53 72.58 3.41
C PHE A 187 -31.69 73.95 2.73
N LYS A 188 -32.16 74.93 3.51
CA LYS A 188 -32.11 76.36 3.18
C LYS A 188 -31.45 77.19 4.28
#